data_AF-A0A0A2A2Z2-F1
#
_entry.id   AF-A0A0A2A2Z2-F1
#
_cell.length_a   1.000
_cell.length_b   1.000
_cell.length_c   1.000
_cell.angle_alpha   90.00
_cell.angle_beta   90.00
_cell.angle_gamma   90.00
#
_symmetry.space_group_name_H-M   'P 1'
#
loop_
_entity.id
_entity.type
_entity.pdbx_description
1 polymer ?
#
loop_
_entity_poly.entity_id
_entity_poly.type
_entity_poly.pdbx_seq_one_letter_code
_entity_poly.pdbx_strand_id
1 'polypeptide(L)'
;MQKFLSNQNKLFLILSIVILQIFLFKPIQVLADLPTGNAVKDPSAILRNALPIKQVELQEIQHKLEETSDLVRGGRWPALTKTVTKCQSLLKKYQGKIIQELPKDKKKIAEKTFLELKENFNSLQDFSKSKDKYSFIATRRDALNKIGGLEEYFLPNKFPYSIPEEFDNLPRLLGRAKVNIKTSKGDMQAIVDGFNAPLTAGAFVDLSSKNFYKDLPINRAEEFFVLQTGDPIGEAIGYIDPETNEERHVPLEIRIPDEKNTFYNQTFEDLGLYTETPTLPFATLGTLGWSHSNTAVDDGSSQFFFFLYEAELNPAGRNLIDGRNAAFGYVIDGFDVLEELSKDDTIISIDVLEGIENLKLNA
;
A
#
# COMPACT_ATOMS: atom_id res chain seq x y z
N MET A 1 -42.50 44.42 -26.70
CA MET A 1 -41.83 43.19 -26.25
C MET A 1 -42.84 42.05 -25.98
N GLN A 2 -43.87 41.91 -26.84
CA GLN A 2 -44.91 40.88 -26.76
C GLN A 2 -44.91 40.10 -28.08
N LYS A 3 -44.12 39.03 -28.16
CA LYS A 3 -44.28 37.94 -29.17
C LYS A 3 -43.35 36.74 -28.90
N PHE A 4 -43.02 36.45 -27.63
CA PHE A 4 -42.08 35.35 -27.34
C PHE A 4 -42.74 33.96 -27.26
N LEU A 5 -44.06 33.84 -27.39
CA LEU A 5 -44.76 32.56 -27.20
C LEU A 5 -45.65 32.24 -28.41
N SER A 6 -45.04 31.78 -29.50
CA SER A 6 -45.76 30.95 -30.47
C SER A 6 -46.11 29.61 -29.81
N ASN A 7 -47.14 28.92 -30.29
CA ASN A 7 -47.54 27.61 -29.74
C ASN A 7 -46.41 26.57 -29.77
N GLN A 8 -45.45 26.69 -30.69
CA GLN A 8 -44.28 25.82 -30.73
C GLN A 8 -43.31 26.08 -29.58
N ASN A 9 -43.08 27.35 -29.21
CA ASN A 9 -42.20 27.70 -28.08
C ASN A 9 -42.81 27.26 -26.73
N LYS A 10 -44.14 27.29 -26.60
CA LYS A 10 -44.83 26.74 -25.43
C LYS A 10 -44.66 25.23 -25.31
N LEU A 11 -44.77 24.51 -26.43
CA LEU A 11 -44.59 23.06 -26.45
C LEU A 11 -43.15 22.68 -26.08
N PHE A 12 -42.16 23.43 -26.59
CA PHE A 12 -40.75 23.21 -26.25
C PHE A 12 -40.44 23.50 -24.78
N LEU A 13 -41.04 24.55 -24.21
CA LEU A 13 -40.90 24.90 -22.79
C LEU A 13 -41.54 23.83 -21.89
N ILE A 14 -42.72 23.32 -22.26
CA ILE A 14 -43.40 22.25 -21.52
C ILE A 14 -42.58 20.96 -21.61
N LEU A 15 -42.05 20.61 -22.79
CA LEU A 15 -41.23 19.42 -22.97
C LEU A 15 -39.93 19.49 -22.16
N SER A 16 -39.29 20.66 -22.11
CA SER A 16 -38.08 20.87 -21.30
C SER A 16 -38.36 20.85 -19.80
N ILE A 17 -39.50 21.38 -19.32
CA ILE A 17 -39.92 21.25 -17.92
C ILE A 17 -40.21 19.80 -17.56
N VAL A 18 -40.86 19.03 -18.44
CA VAL A 18 -41.13 17.59 -18.21
C VAL A 18 -39.83 16.78 -18.19
N ILE A 19 -38.88 17.06 -19.09
CA ILE A 19 -37.56 16.42 -19.08
C ILE A 19 -36.80 16.77 -17.79
N LEU A 20 -36.80 18.04 -17.37
CA LEU A 20 -36.15 18.48 -16.13
C LEU A 20 -36.78 17.83 -14.89
N GLN A 21 -38.10 17.64 -14.87
CA GLN A 21 -38.79 16.91 -13.81
C GLN A 21 -38.45 15.42 -13.82
N ILE A 22 -38.29 14.78 -14.97
CA ILE A 22 -37.85 13.37 -15.05
C ILE A 22 -36.44 13.19 -14.47
N PHE A 23 -35.54 14.17 -14.65
CA PHE A 23 -34.21 14.16 -14.02
C PHE A 23 -34.23 14.49 -12.52
N LEU A 24 -35.19 15.28 -12.03
CA LEU A 24 -35.29 15.64 -10.60
C LEU A 24 -36.02 14.58 -9.73
N PHE A 25 -36.84 13.71 -10.32
CA PHE A 25 -37.63 12.70 -9.58
C PHE A 25 -36.99 11.31 -9.50
N LYS A 26 -35.79 11.11 -10.06
CA LYS A 26 -34.96 9.93 -9.80
C LYS A 26 -33.69 10.37 -9.11
N PRO A 27 -33.70 10.60 -7.78
CA PRO A 27 -32.44 10.66 -7.05
C PRO A 27 -31.66 9.39 -7.38
N ILE A 28 -30.44 9.55 -7.88
CA ILE A 28 -29.49 8.45 -7.95
C ILE A 28 -29.40 7.95 -6.52
N GLN A 29 -29.88 6.72 -6.27
CA GLN A 29 -29.67 6.07 -4.99
C GLN A 29 -28.16 5.87 -4.89
N VAL A 30 -27.49 6.77 -4.17
CA VAL A 30 -26.15 6.52 -3.67
C VAL A 30 -26.33 5.41 -2.64
N LEU A 31 -26.06 4.18 -3.07
CA LEU A 31 -25.87 3.05 -2.18
C LEU A 31 -24.63 3.36 -1.34
N ALA A 32 -24.84 4.06 -0.22
CA ALA A 32 -23.86 4.15 0.85
C ALA A 32 -23.85 2.80 1.56
N ASP A 33 -23.22 1.81 0.94
CA ASP A 33 -22.87 0.58 1.64
C ASP A 33 -21.66 0.88 2.53
N LEU A 34 -21.72 0.44 3.78
CA LEU A 34 -20.55 0.51 4.65
C LEU A 34 -19.60 -0.58 4.16
N PRO A 35 -18.34 -0.26 3.84
CA PRO A 35 -17.41 -1.29 3.42
C PRO A 35 -17.32 -2.35 4.52
N THR A 36 -17.59 -3.59 4.13
CA THR A 36 -17.74 -4.70 5.07
C THR A 36 -16.36 -5.19 5.49
N GLY A 37 -16.01 -5.02 6.77
CA GLY A 37 -14.79 -5.57 7.36
C GLY A 37 -13.92 -4.52 8.04
N ASN A 38 -12.92 -5.00 8.78
CA ASN A 38 -11.89 -4.14 9.38
C ASN A 38 -10.81 -3.83 8.34
N ALA A 39 -10.24 -2.63 8.37
CA ALA A 39 -9.06 -2.31 7.58
C ALA A 39 -7.88 -3.22 7.95
N VAL A 40 -7.09 -3.64 6.96
CA VAL A 40 -5.85 -4.40 7.19
C VAL A 40 -4.80 -3.42 7.70
N LYS A 41 -4.33 -3.59 8.94
CA LYS A 41 -3.35 -2.70 9.59
C LYS A 41 -1.96 -3.29 9.77
N ASP A 42 -1.77 -4.57 9.44
CA ASP A 42 -0.44 -5.19 9.47
C ASP A 42 0.30 -4.81 8.18
N PRO A 43 1.43 -4.08 8.24
CA PRO A 43 2.16 -3.65 7.05
C PRO A 43 2.62 -4.84 6.21
N SER A 44 2.97 -5.96 6.85
CA SER A 44 3.35 -7.17 6.12
C SER A 44 2.16 -7.78 5.37
N ALA A 45 0.94 -7.69 5.92
CA ALA A 45 -0.27 -8.15 5.24
C ALA A 45 -0.66 -7.23 4.08
N ILE A 46 -0.55 -5.91 4.27
CA ILE A 46 -0.75 -4.93 3.19
C ILE A 46 0.19 -5.23 2.03
N LEU A 47 1.49 -5.40 2.32
CA LEU A 47 2.50 -5.72 1.32
C LEU A 47 2.23 -7.04 0.59
N ARG A 48 1.76 -8.10 1.27
CA ARG A 48 1.39 -9.35 0.58
C ARG A 48 0.17 -9.16 -0.32
N ASN A 49 -0.87 -8.48 0.17
CA ASN A 49 -2.08 -8.20 -0.60
C ASN A 49 -1.83 -7.30 -1.83
N ALA A 50 -0.80 -6.45 -1.75
CA ALA A 50 -0.40 -5.56 -2.83
C ALA A 50 0.41 -6.26 -3.95
N LEU A 51 0.80 -7.52 -3.79
CA LEU A 51 1.57 -8.23 -4.82
C LEU A 51 0.73 -8.46 -6.09
N PRO A 52 1.28 -8.19 -7.29
CA PRO A 52 0.57 -8.36 -8.57
C PRO A 52 0.56 -9.83 -9.02
N ILE A 53 0.04 -10.72 -8.18
CA ILE A 53 0.00 -12.17 -8.42
C ILE A 53 -1.42 -12.64 -8.78
N LYS A 54 -1.51 -13.76 -9.49
CA LYS A 54 -2.78 -14.40 -9.87
C LYS A 54 -2.89 -15.81 -9.29
N GLN A 55 -2.61 -15.95 -7.99
CA GLN A 55 -2.68 -17.23 -7.29
C GLN A 55 -3.72 -17.19 -6.16
N VAL A 56 -4.99 -17.36 -6.52
CA VAL A 56 -6.15 -17.22 -5.62
C VAL A 56 -6.10 -18.24 -4.48
N GLU A 57 -5.67 -19.47 -4.75
CA GLU A 57 -5.62 -20.51 -3.72
C GLU A 57 -4.62 -20.23 -2.60
N LEU A 58 -3.47 -19.63 -2.93
CA LEU A 58 -2.46 -19.27 -1.94
C LEU A 58 -2.93 -18.06 -1.12
N GLN A 59 -3.54 -17.07 -1.78
CA GLN A 59 -4.16 -15.92 -1.14
C GLN A 59 -5.31 -16.34 -0.20
N GLU A 60 -6.12 -17.35 -0.55
CA GLU A 60 -7.16 -17.86 0.34
C GLU A 60 -6.57 -18.44 1.65
N ILE A 61 -5.42 -19.13 1.56
CA ILE A 61 -4.70 -19.64 2.75
C ILE A 61 -4.16 -18.48 3.58
N GLN A 62 -3.57 -17.47 2.93
CA GLN A 62 -3.08 -16.24 3.57
C GLN A 62 -4.18 -15.53 4.34
N HIS A 63 -5.25 -15.12 3.65
CA HIS A 63 -6.33 -14.32 4.25
C HIS A 63 -6.97 -15.07 5.41
N LYS A 64 -7.18 -16.38 5.26
CA LYS A 64 -7.71 -17.21 6.35
C LYS A 64 -6.79 -17.26 7.56
N LEU A 65 -5.46 -17.24 7.36
CA LEU A 65 -4.50 -17.19 8.45
C LEU A 65 -4.43 -15.78 9.07
N GLU A 66 -4.56 -14.72 8.29
CA GLU A 66 -4.57 -13.33 8.76
C GLU A 66 -5.79 -13.00 9.63
N GLU A 67 -6.97 -13.58 9.31
CA GLU A 67 -8.18 -13.51 10.14
C GLU A 67 -7.94 -13.95 11.60
N THR A 68 -6.92 -14.78 11.86
CA THR A 68 -6.59 -15.23 13.21
C THR A 68 -6.10 -14.11 14.13
N SER A 69 -5.63 -12.99 13.58
CA SER A 69 -5.08 -11.87 14.37
C SER A 69 -6.09 -11.34 15.39
N ASP A 70 -7.31 -11.02 14.94
CA ASP A 70 -8.39 -10.52 15.81
C ASP A 70 -8.86 -11.58 16.80
N LEU A 71 -8.87 -12.84 16.39
CA LEU A 71 -9.28 -13.96 17.26
C LEU A 71 -8.30 -14.17 18.42
N VAL A 72 -7.00 -14.09 18.14
CA VAL A 72 -5.94 -14.18 19.18
C VAL A 72 -6.00 -12.95 20.10
N ARG A 73 -6.13 -11.75 19.52
CA ARG A 73 -6.23 -10.50 20.28
C ARG A 73 -7.44 -10.50 21.22
N GLY A 74 -8.60 -10.93 20.72
CA GLY A 74 -9.84 -11.02 21.48
C GLY A 74 -10.00 -12.28 22.34
N GLY A 75 -8.97 -13.13 22.44
CA GLY A 75 -9.01 -14.37 23.24
C GLY A 75 -10.07 -15.39 22.80
N ARG A 76 -10.48 -15.36 21.52
CA ARG A 76 -11.54 -16.20 20.95
C ARG A 76 -11.01 -17.59 20.57
N TRP A 77 -10.47 -18.32 21.53
CA TRP A 77 -9.74 -19.59 21.31
C TRP A 77 -10.51 -20.66 20.52
N PRO A 78 -11.81 -20.95 20.77
CA PRO A 78 -12.52 -21.95 19.96
C PRO A 78 -12.65 -21.57 18.48
N ALA A 79 -12.90 -20.29 18.19
CA ALA A 79 -12.95 -19.78 16.82
C ALA A 79 -11.56 -19.80 16.18
N LEU A 80 -10.51 -19.46 16.94
CA LEU A 80 -9.13 -19.56 16.51
C LEU A 80 -8.76 -20.98 16.10
N THR A 81 -9.02 -21.96 16.98
CA THR A 81 -8.79 -23.40 16.74
C THR A 81 -9.49 -23.85 15.46
N LYS A 82 -10.75 -23.48 15.26
CA LYS A 82 -11.53 -23.80 14.04
C LYS A 82 -10.92 -23.17 12.79
N THR A 83 -10.44 -21.94 12.89
CA THR A 83 -9.81 -21.21 11.78
C THR A 83 -8.49 -21.86 11.36
N VAL A 84 -7.65 -22.26 12.32
CA VAL A 84 -6.41 -23.01 12.02
C VAL A 84 -6.70 -24.36 11.36
N THR A 85 -7.71 -25.10 11.84
CA THR A 85 -8.14 -26.36 11.19
C THR A 85 -8.57 -26.13 9.74
N LYS A 86 -9.22 -24.99 9.47
CA LYS A 86 -9.57 -24.59 8.10
C LYS A 86 -8.32 -24.30 7.27
N CYS A 87 -7.32 -23.59 7.80
CA CYS A 87 -6.03 -23.38 7.12
C CYS A 87 -5.35 -24.71 6.77
N GLN A 88 -5.29 -25.68 7.70
CA GLN A 88 -4.75 -27.02 7.44
C GLN A 88 -5.48 -27.73 6.29
N SER A 89 -6.82 -27.60 6.27
CA SER A 89 -7.65 -28.20 5.22
C SER A 89 -7.41 -27.53 3.86
N LEU A 90 -7.28 -26.20 3.81
CA LEU A 90 -6.98 -25.45 2.59
C LEU A 90 -5.57 -25.79 2.07
N LEU A 91 -4.57 -25.85 2.96
CA LEU A 91 -3.20 -26.25 2.62
C LEU A 91 -3.19 -27.62 1.92
N LYS A 92 -3.84 -28.62 2.52
CA LYS A 92 -3.95 -29.98 1.95
C LYS A 92 -4.70 -29.99 0.61
N LYS A 93 -5.76 -29.19 0.49
CA LYS A 93 -6.59 -29.11 -0.72
C LYS A 93 -5.81 -28.50 -1.89
N TYR A 94 -5.05 -27.43 -1.65
CA TYR A 94 -4.46 -26.61 -2.71
C TYR A 94 -2.99 -26.89 -3.01
N GLN A 95 -2.25 -27.54 -2.11
CA GLN A 95 -0.82 -27.84 -2.29
C GLN A 95 -0.48 -28.38 -3.69
N GLY A 96 -1.21 -29.40 -4.16
CA GLY A 96 -0.96 -30.01 -5.47
C GLY A 96 -1.16 -29.04 -6.63
N LYS A 97 -2.23 -28.22 -6.59
CA LYS A 97 -2.53 -27.24 -7.63
C LYS A 97 -1.46 -26.14 -7.67
N ILE A 98 -1.12 -25.58 -6.51
CA ILE A 98 -0.13 -24.49 -6.38
C ILE A 98 1.23 -24.96 -6.91
N ILE A 99 1.70 -26.15 -6.50
CA ILE A 99 3.00 -26.69 -6.97
C ILE A 99 3.01 -26.96 -8.47
N GLN A 100 1.88 -27.34 -9.06
CA GLN A 100 1.79 -27.62 -10.49
C GLN A 100 2.02 -26.37 -11.34
N GLU A 101 1.52 -25.22 -10.88
CA GLU A 101 1.60 -23.92 -11.57
C GLU A 101 2.98 -23.26 -11.44
N LEU A 102 3.81 -23.69 -10.50
CA LEU A 102 5.16 -23.16 -10.31
C LEU A 102 6.15 -23.55 -11.42
N PRO A 103 7.17 -22.71 -11.69
CA PRO A 103 8.32 -23.09 -12.51
C PRO A 103 9.01 -24.35 -12.00
N LYS A 104 9.56 -25.17 -12.92
CA LYS A 104 10.14 -26.50 -12.60
C LYS A 104 11.25 -26.43 -11.55
N ASP A 105 12.07 -25.38 -11.60
CA ASP A 105 13.19 -25.13 -10.68
C ASP A 105 12.72 -24.74 -9.27
N LYS A 106 11.50 -24.23 -9.12
CA LYS A 106 10.92 -23.83 -7.82
C LYS A 106 10.10 -24.92 -7.14
N LYS A 107 9.65 -25.96 -7.87
CA LYS A 107 8.77 -27.01 -7.32
C LYS A 107 9.32 -27.70 -6.08
N LYS A 108 10.60 -28.08 -6.10
CA LYS A 108 11.25 -28.77 -4.97
C LYS A 108 11.35 -27.88 -3.73
N ILE A 109 11.62 -26.59 -3.93
CA ILE A 109 11.66 -25.60 -2.82
C ILE A 109 10.26 -25.45 -2.26
N ALA A 110 9.25 -25.29 -3.11
CA ALA A 110 7.86 -25.17 -2.68
C ALA A 110 7.38 -26.41 -1.92
N GLU A 111 7.68 -27.62 -2.38
CA GLU A 111 7.36 -28.87 -1.66
C GLU A 111 7.92 -28.88 -0.24
N LYS A 112 9.17 -28.42 -0.06
CA LYS A 112 9.78 -28.26 1.26
C LYS A 112 9.03 -27.21 2.09
N THR A 113 8.74 -26.04 1.52
CA THR A 113 8.01 -24.97 2.22
C THR A 113 6.61 -25.41 2.62
N PHE A 114 5.90 -26.20 1.81
CA PHE A 114 4.59 -26.77 2.16
C PHE A 114 4.67 -27.76 3.33
N LEU A 115 5.76 -28.53 3.44
CA LEU A 115 5.99 -29.39 4.59
C LEU A 115 6.21 -28.56 5.87
N GLU A 116 7.02 -27.51 5.78
CA GLU A 116 7.24 -26.60 6.91
C GLU A 116 5.96 -25.87 7.32
N LEU A 117 5.16 -25.38 6.36
CA LEU A 117 3.85 -24.76 6.61
C LEU A 117 2.88 -25.73 7.29
N LYS A 118 2.90 -27.00 6.91
CA LYS A 118 2.10 -28.02 7.57
C LYS A 118 2.50 -28.16 9.04
N GLU A 119 3.79 -28.19 9.35
CA GLU A 119 4.26 -28.23 10.73
C GLU A 119 3.92 -26.95 11.49
N ASN A 120 4.08 -25.77 10.87
CA ASN A 120 3.63 -24.51 11.47
C ASN A 120 2.14 -24.56 11.82
N PHE A 121 1.28 -25.06 10.92
CA PHE A 121 -0.16 -25.14 11.18
C PHE A 121 -0.51 -26.18 12.25
N ASN A 122 0.23 -27.27 12.36
CA ASN A 122 0.10 -28.21 13.48
C ASN A 122 0.44 -27.52 14.81
N SER A 123 1.56 -26.80 14.88
CA SER A 123 1.95 -26.05 16.07
C SER A 123 0.93 -24.97 16.43
N LEU A 124 0.43 -24.20 15.44
CA LEU A 124 -0.64 -23.23 15.66
C LEU A 124 -1.91 -23.88 16.23
N GLN A 125 -2.24 -25.09 15.77
CA GLN A 125 -3.39 -25.84 16.26
C GLN A 125 -3.20 -26.18 17.74
N ASP A 126 -2.02 -26.62 18.14
CA ASP A 126 -1.71 -26.97 19.51
C ASP A 126 -1.66 -25.73 20.42
N PHE A 127 -1.02 -24.65 19.98
CA PHE A 127 -1.01 -23.38 20.70
C PHE A 127 -2.42 -22.78 20.86
N SER A 128 -3.30 -22.95 19.86
CA SER A 128 -4.69 -22.51 20.00
C SER A 128 -5.46 -23.28 21.08
N LYS A 129 -5.14 -24.57 21.30
CA LYS A 129 -5.75 -25.42 22.34
C LYS A 129 -5.17 -25.14 23.72
N SER A 130 -3.85 -24.96 23.81
CA SER A 130 -3.15 -24.62 25.05
C SER A 130 -3.29 -23.14 25.44
N LYS A 131 -3.82 -22.31 24.54
CA LYS A 131 -4.00 -20.86 24.70
C LYS A 131 -2.67 -20.10 24.84
N ASP A 132 -1.61 -20.62 24.24
CA ASP A 132 -0.30 -19.96 24.20
C ASP A 132 -0.29 -18.84 23.15
N LYS A 133 -0.57 -17.62 23.60
CA LYS A 133 -0.65 -16.43 22.74
C LYS A 133 0.69 -16.09 22.08
N TYR A 134 1.79 -16.16 22.82
CA TYR A 134 3.10 -15.67 22.35
C TYR A 134 3.66 -16.59 21.27
N SER A 135 3.68 -17.90 21.54
CA SER A 135 4.13 -18.89 20.56
C SER A 135 3.23 -18.89 19.32
N PHE A 136 1.91 -18.72 19.50
CA PHE A 136 0.98 -18.60 18.37
C PHE A 136 1.34 -17.43 17.45
N ILE A 137 1.55 -16.22 18.01
CA ILE A 137 1.87 -15.03 17.20
C ILE A 137 3.19 -15.21 16.46
N ALA A 138 4.22 -15.74 17.12
CA ALA A 138 5.52 -15.99 16.51
C ALA A 138 5.44 -17.01 15.36
N THR A 139 4.80 -18.16 15.58
CA THR A 139 4.62 -19.19 14.54
C THR A 139 3.71 -18.72 13.41
N ARG A 140 2.70 -17.88 13.69
CA ARG A 140 1.82 -17.30 12.66
C ARG A 140 2.62 -16.41 11.73
N ARG A 141 3.48 -15.54 12.28
CA ARG A 141 4.37 -14.67 11.50
C ARG A 141 5.28 -15.48 10.60
N ASP A 142 5.91 -16.53 11.15
CA ASP A 142 6.77 -17.43 10.38
C ASP A 142 6.01 -18.10 9.22
N ALA A 143 4.80 -18.60 9.46
CA ALA A 143 3.98 -19.19 8.42
C ALA A 143 3.56 -18.18 7.33
N LEU A 144 3.17 -16.96 7.72
CA LEU A 144 2.83 -15.89 6.76
C LEU A 144 4.04 -15.46 5.93
N ASN A 145 5.23 -15.41 6.52
CA ASN A 145 6.46 -15.11 5.79
C ASN A 145 6.77 -16.20 4.74
N LYS A 146 6.56 -17.47 5.09
CA LYS A 146 6.68 -18.60 4.14
C LYS A 146 5.66 -18.52 3.01
N ILE A 147 4.42 -18.12 3.31
CA ILE A 147 3.39 -17.90 2.29
C ILE A 147 3.81 -16.76 1.35
N GLY A 148 4.25 -15.63 1.87
CA GLY A 148 4.75 -14.51 1.06
C GLY A 148 5.93 -14.92 0.16
N GLY A 149 6.88 -15.71 0.68
CA GLY A 149 7.98 -16.24 -0.13
C GLY A 149 7.53 -17.20 -1.24
N LEU A 150 6.40 -17.90 -1.08
CA LEU A 150 5.79 -18.68 -2.17
C LEU A 150 5.07 -17.79 -3.18
N GLU A 151 4.41 -16.73 -2.73
CA GLU A 151 3.74 -15.74 -3.58
C GLU A 151 4.71 -15.07 -4.55
N GLU A 152 5.94 -14.78 -4.12
CA GLU A 152 7.00 -14.22 -4.96
C GLU A 152 7.30 -15.08 -6.20
N TYR A 153 7.14 -16.40 -6.14
CA TYR A 153 7.34 -17.27 -7.31
C TYR A 153 6.23 -17.18 -8.36
N PHE A 154 5.11 -16.53 -8.03
CA PHE A 154 4.00 -16.25 -8.94
C PHE A 154 4.04 -14.84 -9.53
N LEU A 155 5.08 -14.06 -9.21
CA LEU A 155 5.28 -12.76 -9.84
C LEU A 155 5.43 -12.89 -11.35
N PRO A 156 4.89 -11.93 -12.13
CA PRO A 156 5.03 -11.94 -13.57
C PRO A 156 6.49 -11.73 -13.98
N ASN A 157 6.93 -12.42 -15.04
CA ASN A 157 8.30 -12.29 -15.58
C ASN A 157 8.65 -10.89 -16.11
N LYS A 158 7.63 -10.06 -16.36
CA LYS A 158 7.75 -8.67 -16.79
C LYS A 158 6.97 -7.81 -15.82
N PHE A 159 7.39 -6.56 -15.65
CA PHE A 159 6.65 -5.59 -14.86
C PHE A 159 5.18 -5.53 -15.33
N PRO A 160 4.19 -5.68 -14.43
CA PRO A 160 2.81 -5.94 -14.82
C PRO A 160 2.04 -4.72 -15.35
N TYR A 161 2.60 -3.53 -15.22
CA TYR A 161 1.91 -2.28 -15.51
C TYR A 161 2.64 -1.46 -16.58
N SER A 162 1.89 -0.65 -17.32
CA SER A 162 2.44 0.34 -18.25
C SER A 162 2.59 1.68 -17.55
N ILE A 163 3.77 2.29 -17.64
CA ILE A 163 4.02 3.65 -17.17
C ILE A 163 4.01 4.58 -18.40
N PRO A 164 3.30 5.72 -18.37
CA PRO A 164 3.29 6.69 -19.47
C PRO A 164 4.68 7.16 -19.91
N GLU A 165 4.88 7.33 -21.22
CA GLU A 165 6.15 7.77 -21.83
C GLU A 165 6.60 9.16 -21.35
N GLU A 166 5.65 10.02 -20.95
CA GLU A 166 5.96 11.34 -20.38
C GLU A 166 6.81 11.28 -19.09
N PHE A 167 6.83 10.13 -18.41
CA PHE A 167 7.63 9.90 -17.21
C PHE A 167 8.90 9.08 -17.48
N ASP A 168 9.35 8.94 -18.73
CA ASP A 168 10.51 8.10 -19.10
C ASP A 168 11.85 8.61 -18.55
N ASN A 169 11.92 9.90 -18.24
CA ASN A 169 13.10 10.52 -17.64
C ASN A 169 13.16 10.36 -16.11
N LEU A 170 12.13 9.78 -15.47
CA LEU A 170 12.09 9.58 -14.02
C LEU A 170 12.64 8.20 -13.63
N PRO A 171 13.32 8.10 -12.47
CA PRO A 171 13.70 6.81 -11.92
C PRO A 171 12.48 5.97 -11.56
N ARG A 172 12.60 4.65 -11.75
CA ARG A 172 11.53 3.66 -11.57
C ARG A 172 12.05 2.50 -10.76
N LEU A 173 11.28 2.08 -9.74
CA LEU A 173 11.54 0.82 -9.04
C LEU A 173 10.66 -0.28 -9.62
N LEU A 174 11.23 -1.18 -10.44
CA LEU A 174 10.48 -2.25 -11.10
C LEU A 174 10.38 -3.52 -10.24
N GLY A 175 9.96 -3.36 -8.99
CA GLY A 175 9.90 -4.42 -8.00
C GLY A 175 9.80 -3.84 -6.59
N ARG A 176 10.45 -4.49 -5.62
CA ARG A 176 10.57 -3.99 -4.24
C ARG A 176 12.01 -3.70 -3.88
N ALA A 177 12.19 -2.83 -2.90
CA ALA A 177 13.45 -2.62 -2.23
C ALA A 177 13.25 -2.67 -0.71
N LYS A 178 14.24 -3.19 0.00
CA LYS A 178 14.30 -3.13 1.46
C LYS A 178 15.30 -2.06 1.87
N VAL A 179 14.91 -1.17 2.75
CA VAL A 179 15.76 -0.06 3.23
C VAL A 179 15.91 -0.09 4.74
N ASN A 180 17.07 0.35 5.21
CA ASN A 180 17.34 0.65 6.62
C ASN A 180 17.36 2.17 6.80
N ILE A 181 16.42 2.70 7.57
CA ILE A 181 16.31 4.11 7.90
C ILE A 181 16.97 4.29 9.26
N LYS A 182 18.16 4.89 9.26
CA LYS A 182 18.92 5.20 10.48
C LYS A 182 18.52 6.56 10.98
N THR A 183 18.18 6.65 12.25
CA THR A 183 17.76 7.90 12.89
C THR A 183 18.54 8.16 14.17
N SER A 184 18.44 9.36 14.72
CA SER A 184 18.97 9.69 16.05
C SER A 184 18.38 8.84 17.19
N LYS A 185 17.25 8.15 16.96
CA LYS A 185 16.58 7.28 17.94
C LYS A 185 16.87 5.80 17.76
N GLY A 186 17.43 5.41 16.62
CA GLY A 186 17.68 4.02 16.28
C GLY A 186 17.37 3.72 14.81
N ASP A 187 17.39 2.44 14.48
CA ASP A 187 17.23 1.95 13.12
C ASP A 187 15.81 1.40 12.92
N MET A 188 15.23 1.71 11.77
CA MET A 188 13.96 1.14 11.30
C MET A 188 14.17 0.45 9.95
N GLN A 189 13.39 -0.60 9.68
CA GLN A 189 13.38 -1.22 8.35
C GLN A 189 12.07 -0.96 7.65
N ALA A 190 12.13 -0.63 6.36
CA ALA A 190 10.95 -0.47 5.53
C ALA A 190 11.07 -1.25 4.22
N ILE A 191 9.91 -1.64 3.68
CA ILE A 191 9.78 -2.15 2.32
C ILE A 191 9.18 -1.06 1.46
N VAL A 192 9.88 -0.74 0.38
CA VAL A 192 9.48 0.19 -0.67
C VAL A 192 8.86 -0.61 -1.81
N ASP A 193 7.62 -0.28 -2.20
CA ASP A 193 6.80 -1.06 -3.13
C ASP A 193 6.65 -0.39 -4.50
N GLY A 194 7.61 -0.65 -5.38
CA GLY A 194 7.60 -0.19 -6.76
C GLY A 194 6.65 -0.95 -7.67
N PHE A 195 6.04 -2.06 -7.23
CA PHE A 195 4.95 -2.65 -8.00
C PHE A 195 3.76 -1.70 -8.09
N ASN A 196 3.40 -1.03 -6.99
CA ASN A 196 2.22 -0.17 -6.96
C ASN A 196 2.51 1.33 -7.02
N ALA A 197 3.74 1.73 -6.69
CA ALA A 197 4.20 3.12 -6.79
C ALA A 197 5.58 3.19 -7.47
N PRO A 198 5.75 2.76 -8.74
CA PRO A 198 7.05 2.64 -9.38
C PRO A 198 7.84 3.95 -9.47
N LEU A 199 7.19 5.09 -9.74
CA LEU A 199 7.87 6.38 -9.92
C LEU A 199 8.33 6.96 -8.58
N THR A 200 7.44 6.94 -7.59
CA THR A 200 7.66 7.40 -6.23
C THR A 200 8.71 6.55 -5.53
N ALA A 201 8.55 5.22 -5.60
CA ALA A 201 9.53 4.28 -5.08
C ALA A 201 10.89 4.43 -5.78
N GLY A 202 10.88 4.62 -7.10
CA GLY A 202 12.09 4.86 -7.89
C GLY A 202 12.83 6.12 -7.46
N ALA A 203 12.11 7.24 -7.32
CA ALA A 203 12.66 8.50 -6.84
C ALA A 203 13.23 8.38 -5.43
N PHE A 204 12.48 7.77 -4.50
CA PHE A 204 12.94 7.55 -3.14
C PHE A 204 14.25 6.73 -3.10
N VAL A 205 14.28 5.58 -3.78
CA VAL A 205 15.45 4.69 -3.78
C VAL A 205 16.65 5.33 -4.50
N ASP A 206 16.44 6.06 -5.60
CA ASP A 206 17.50 6.85 -6.26
C ASP A 206 18.12 7.87 -5.30
N LEU A 207 17.30 8.67 -4.62
CA LEU A 207 17.76 9.66 -3.65
C LEU A 207 18.48 9.02 -2.45
N SER A 208 17.97 7.90 -1.92
CA SER A 208 18.67 7.12 -0.89
C SER A 208 20.04 6.64 -1.37
N SER A 209 20.14 6.11 -2.60
CA SER A 209 21.40 5.64 -3.18
C SER A 209 22.46 6.74 -3.35
N LYS A 210 22.00 7.99 -3.53
CA LYS A 210 22.85 9.19 -3.63
C LYS A 210 23.23 9.80 -2.28
N ASN A 211 22.82 9.18 -1.17
CA ASN A 211 22.94 9.72 0.19
C ASN A 211 22.24 11.07 0.36
N PHE A 212 21.18 11.35 -0.41
CA PHE A 212 20.47 12.63 -0.34
C PHE A 212 19.88 12.90 1.04
N TYR A 213 19.35 11.87 1.69
CA TYR A 213 18.71 11.96 3.01
C TYR A 213 19.69 11.99 4.19
N LYS A 214 21.00 12.10 3.92
CA LYS A 214 22.01 12.05 4.97
C LYS A 214 21.94 13.30 5.84
N ASP A 215 21.86 13.08 7.15
CA ASP A 215 21.83 14.11 8.19
C ASP A 215 20.70 15.14 8.00
N LEU A 216 19.57 14.73 7.41
CA LEU A 216 18.41 15.61 7.21
C LEU A 216 17.49 15.65 8.45
N PRO A 217 17.04 16.84 8.88
CA PRO A 217 16.12 16.96 10.01
C PRO A 217 14.70 16.46 9.68
N ILE A 218 13.90 16.27 10.73
CA ILE A 218 12.44 16.16 10.62
C ILE A 218 11.86 17.57 10.66
N ASN A 219 11.39 18.06 9.51
CA ASN A 219 11.06 19.48 9.33
C ASN A 219 9.61 19.80 9.73
N ARG A 220 8.74 18.80 9.74
CA ARG A 220 7.36 18.95 10.17
C ARG A 220 6.93 17.72 10.97
N ALA A 221 6.39 17.97 12.15
CA ALA A 221 5.73 16.98 12.98
C ALA A 221 4.33 17.50 13.29
N GLU A 222 3.31 16.83 12.76
CA GLU A 222 1.94 17.02 13.21
C GLU A 222 1.62 15.93 14.20
N GLU A 223 1.34 16.34 15.44
CA GLU A 223 1.16 15.44 16.56
C GLU A 223 0.14 14.35 16.21
N PHE A 224 0.56 13.08 16.32
CA PHE A 224 -0.24 11.90 16.01
C PHE A 224 -0.71 11.74 14.55
N PHE A 225 -0.21 12.54 13.61
CA PHE A 225 -0.62 12.46 12.20
C PHE A 225 0.53 12.14 11.24
N VAL A 226 1.56 12.98 11.17
CA VAL A 226 2.69 12.77 10.24
C VAL A 226 4.02 13.28 10.81
N LEU A 227 5.13 12.58 10.48
CA LEU A 227 6.50 13.09 10.59
C LEU A 227 7.11 13.20 9.19
N GLN A 228 7.41 14.42 8.75
CA GLN A 228 7.89 14.71 7.41
C GLN A 228 9.36 15.14 7.41
N THR A 229 10.11 14.65 6.42
CA THR A 229 11.54 14.91 6.19
C THR A 229 11.82 14.95 4.68
N GLY A 230 13.09 15.04 4.28
CA GLY A 230 13.54 15.01 2.88
C GLY A 230 13.61 16.39 2.21
N ASP A 231 13.55 17.46 3.00
CA ASP A 231 13.77 18.83 2.55
C ASP A 231 15.28 19.06 2.39
N PRO A 232 15.77 19.49 1.21
CA PRO A 232 17.20 19.64 0.97
C PRO A 232 17.84 20.72 1.85
N ILE A 233 19.15 20.58 2.09
CA ILE A 233 19.93 21.63 2.74
C ILE A 233 20.10 22.80 1.75
N GLY A 234 19.57 23.98 2.10
CA GLY A 234 19.76 25.21 1.33
C GLY A 234 18.46 25.94 1.04
N GLU A 235 18.43 26.71 -0.07
CA GLU A 235 17.24 27.44 -0.52
C GLU A 235 16.32 26.61 -1.44
N ALA A 236 16.81 25.46 -1.91
CA ALA A 236 15.98 24.54 -2.69
C ALA A 236 14.85 23.98 -1.80
N ILE A 237 13.72 23.67 -2.41
CA ILE A 237 12.54 23.09 -1.73
C ILE A 237 12.31 21.63 -2.11
N GLY A 238 13.13 21.12 -3.04
CA GLY A 238 13.12 19.76 -3.58
C GLY A 238 14.45 19.38 -4.21
N TYR A 239 14.53 18.18 -4.77
CA TYR A 239 15.75 17.69 -5.41
C TYR A 239 15.98 18.37 -6.76
N ILE A 240 17.12 19.06 -6.87
CA ILE A 240 17.60 19.62 -8.15
C ILE A 240 18.46 18.58 -8.85
N ASP A 241 18.07 18.22 -10.07
CA ASP A 241 18.87 17.30 -10.89
C ASP A 241 20.17 17.99 -11.33
N PRO A 242 21.35 17.43 -11.03
CA PRO A 242 22.63 18.06 -11.36
C PRO A 242 22.91 18.13 -12.87
N GLU A 243 22.24 17.32 -13.70
CA GLU A 243 22.44 17.32 -15.15
C GLU A 243 21.59 18.38 -15.85
N THR A 244 20.33 18.57 -15.40
CA THR A 244 19.40 19.54 -16.02
C THR A 244 19.36 20.88 -15.28
N ASN A 245 19.80 20.90 -14.02
CA ASN A 245 19.63 22.03 -13.10
C ASN A 245 18.16 22.44 -12.92
N GLU A 246 17.25 21.47 -13.02
CA GLU A 246 15.81 21.62 -12.79
C GLU A 246 15.37 20.81 -11.57
N GLU A 247 14.32 21.26 -10.89
CA GLU A 247 13.71 20.50 -9.82
C GLU A 247 13.01 19.25 -10.40
N ARG A 248 13.33 18.09 -9.84
CA ARG A 248 12.66 16.85 -10.21
C ARG A 248 11.28 16.82 -9.59
N HIS A 249 10.25 16.67 -10.41
CA HIS A 249 8.90 16.45 -9.95
C HIS A 249 8.47 15.00 -10.21
N VAL A 250 7.83 14.39 -9.22
CA VAL A 250 7.27 13.04 -9.27
C VAL A 250 5.74 13.18 -9.21
N PRO A 251 5.00 12.58 -10.17
CA PRO A 251 3.55 12.67 -10.19
C PRO A 251 2.94 11.94 -8.99
N LEU A 252 1.77 12.39 -8.53
CA LEU A 252 0.90 11.57 -7.69
C LEU A 252 0.56 10.30 -8.45
N GLU A 253 0.85 9.13 -7.89
CA GLU A 253 0.45 7.85 -8.45
C GLU A 253 -0.36 7.03 -7.45
N ILE A 254 -1.55 6.59 -7.85
CA ILE A 254 -2.47 5.84 -6.99
C ILE A 254 -3.04 4.66 -7.79
N ARG A 255 -3.14 3.50 -7.13
CA ARG A 255 -3.73 2.29 -7.68
C ARG A 255 -4.89 1.80 -6.82
N ILE A 256 -5.83 1.10 -7.46
CA ILE A 256 -6.93 0.40 -6.81
C ILE A 256 -6.81 -1.08 -7.19
N PRO A 257 -7.08 -2.04 -6.28
CA PRO A 257 -6.83 -3.47 -6.51
C PRO A 257 -7.44 -4.03 -7.81
N ASP A 258 -8.67 -3.63 -8.14
CA ASP A 258 -9.41 -4.15 -9.30
C ASP A 258 -9.20 -3.33 -10.58
N GLU A 259 -8.44 -2.21 -10.51
CA GLU A 259 -8.19 -1.35 -11.64
C GLU A 259 -6.87 -1.70 -12.34
N LYS A 260 -6.89 -1.75 -13.68
CA LYS A 260 -5.71 -2.10 -14.46
C LYS A 260 -4.70 -0.95 -14.47
N ASN A 261 -5.21 0.25 -14.64
CA ASN A 261 -4.39 1.44 -14.83
C ASN A 261 -4.04 2.09 -13.49
N THR A 262 -2.85 2.67 -13.43
CA THR A 262 -2.48 3.60 -12.36
C THR A 262 -3.06 4.96 -12.70
N PHE A 263 -3.62 5.64 -11.70
CA PHE A 263 -4.04 7.03 -11.83
C PHE A 263 -2.84 7.93 -11.54
N TYR A 264 -2.57 8.86 -12.45
CA TYR A 264 -1.49 9.84 -12.32
C TYR A 264 -2.08 11.24 -12.19
N ASN A 265 -1.57 12.05 -11.27
CA ASN A 265 -1.95 13.45 -11.06
C ASN A 265 -3.45 13.67 -10.85
N GLN A 266 -4.14 12.67 -10.30
CA GLN A 266 -5.57 12.70 -10.02
C GLN A 266 -5.81 12.11 -8.65
N THR A 267 -6.51 12.85 -7.80
CA THR A 267 -6.93 12.35 -6.50
C THR A 267 -8.17 11.47 -6.63
N PHE A 268 -8.49 10.69 -5.59
CA PHE A 268 -9.79 10.00 -5.53
C PHE A 268 -10.98 10.98 -5.58
N GLU A 269 -10.82 12.19 -5.05
CA GLU A 269 -11.85 13.23 -5.14
C GLU A 269 -12.08 13.67 -6.58
N ASP A 270 -11.01 13.86 -7.37
CA ASP A 270 -11.11 14.20 -8.80
C ASP A 270 -11.76 13.09 -9.63
N LEU A 271 -11.51 11.83 -9.24
CA LEU A 271 -12.04 10.64 -9.90
C LEU A 271 -13.45 10.25 -9.42
N GLY A 272 -13.97 10.89 -8.36
CA GLY A 272 -15.24 10.54 -7.74
C GLY A 272 -15.22 9.23 -6.92
N LEU A 273 -14.04 8.78 -6.48
CA LEU A 273 -13.77 7.51 -5.80
C LEU A 273 -13.72 7.67 -4.27
N TYR A 274 -14.72 8.35 -3.69
CA TYR A 274 -14.74 8.76 -2.28
C TYR A 274 -14.74 7.64 -1.23
N THR A 275 -15.03 6.41 -1.62
CA THR A 275 -15.11 5.24 -0.72
C THR A 275 -14.14 4.13 -1.10
N GLU A 276 -13.37 4.33 -2.16
CA GLU A 276 -12.39 3.34 -2.60
C GLU A 276 -11.20 3.29 -1.65
N THR A 277 -10.60 2.12 -1.54
CA THR A 277 -9.36 1.91 -0.79
C THR A 277 -8.23 1.67 -1.79
N PRO A 278 -7.13 2.43 -1.75
CA PRO A 278 -6.03 2.20 -2.67
C PRO A 278 -5.35 0.86 -2.38
N THR A 279 -4.62 0.33 -3.37
CA THR A 279 -3.83 -0.90 -3.19
C THR A 279 -2.79 -0.76 -2.07
N LEU A 280 -2.23 0.45 -1.93
CA LEU A 280 -1.37 0.84 -0.82
C LEU A 280 -2.12 1.86 0.06
N PRO A 281 -2.83 1.41 1.12
CA PRO A 281 -3.55 2.29 2.02
C PRO A 281 -2.67 2.83 3.14
N PHE A 282 -2.95 4.06 3.56
CA PHE A 282 -2.47 4.64 4.81
C PHE A 282 -3.22 4.04 6.02
N ALA A 283 -3.11 2.73 6.21
CA ALA A 283 -3.87 1.99 7.22
C ALA A 283 -3.05 1.62 8.46
N THR A 284 -1.76 1.93 8.49
CA THR A 284 -0.83 1.46 9.52
C THR A 284 0.20 2.51 9.90
N LEU A 285 0.64 2.46 11.15
CA LEU A 285 1.75 3.25 11.66
C LEU A 285 3.01 2.98 10.80
N GLY A 286 3.66 4.05 10.34
CA GLY A 286 4.87 3.95 9.52
C GLY A 286 4.62 3.67 8.05
N THR A 287 3.41 3.87 7.52
CA THR A 287 3.24 4.01 6.06
C THR A 287 4.08 5.20 5.57
N LEU A 288 4.87 4.97 4.52
CA LEU A 288 5.65 6.00 3.85
C LEU A 288 4.79 6.67 2.79
N GLY A 289 4.55 7.98 2.95
CA GLY A 289 3.80 8.80 2.01
C GLY A 289 4.68 9.84 1.32
N TRP A 290 4.47 10.03 0.03
CA TRP A 290 5.17 11.07 -0.73
C TRP A 290 4.52 12.44 -0.50
N SER A 291 5.33 13.43 -0.19
CA SER A 291 4.88 14.78 0.08
C SER A 291 4.84 15.58 -1.23
N HIS A 292 3.79 16.40 -1.37
CA HIS A 292 3.60 17.35 -2.46
C HIS A 292 2.93 18.60 -1.86
N SER A 293 2.88 19.71 -2.61
CA SER A 293 2.29 20.95 -2.08
C SER A 293 0.77 20.85 -1.96
N ASN A 294 0.17 21.82 -1.29
CA ASN A 294 -1.30 21.94 -1.26
C ASN A 294 -1.88 22.56 -2.54
N THR A 295 -1.04 23.00 -3.49
CA THR A 295 -1.46 23.65 -4.73
C THR A 295 -1.45 22.72 -5.93
N ALA A 296 -0.60 21.71 -5.92
CA ALA A 296 -0.41 20.77 -7.01
C ALA A 296 -0.15 19.37 -6.44
N VAL A 297 -0.60 18.34 -7.16
CA VAL A 297 -0.39 16.93 -6.80
C VAL A 297 0.78 16.30 -7.55
N ASP A 298 1.33 17.02 -8.53
CA ASP A 298 2.39 16.58 -9.42
C ASP A 298 3.74 17.24 -9.14
N ASP A 299 3.89 17.92 -8.00
CA ASP A 299 5.10 18.67 -7.61
C ASP A 299 5.91 18.01 -6.48
N GLY A 300 5.58 16.76 -6.09
CA GLY A 300 6.34 16.05 -5.07
C GLY A 300 7.76 15.75 -5.55
N SER A 301 8.79 16.19 -4.83
CA SER A 301 10.18 16.13 -5.31
C SER A 301 11.10 15.18 -4.54
N SER A 302 11.27 15.43 -3.24
CA SER A 302 12.20 14.67 -2.39
C SER A 302 11.66 14.42 -0.98
N GLN A 303 10.62 15.14 -0.60
CA GLN A 303 10.07 15.09 0.74
C GLN A 303 9.11 13.90 0.88
N PHE A 304 9.22 13.18 2.00
CA PHE A 304 8.32 12.10 2.34
C PHE A 304 7.97 12.18 3.83
N PHE A 305 6.94 11.45 4.24
CA PHE A 305 6.52 11.40 5.62
C PHE A 305 6.22 9.99 6.10
N PHE A 306 6.40 9.77 7.40
CA PHE A 306 5.85 8.64 8.12
C PHE A 306 4.45 8.98 8.59
N PHE A 307 3.48 8.14 8.24
CA PHE A 307 2.12 8.24 8.75
C PHE A 307 2.07 7.70 10.19
N LEU A 308 1.63 8.54 11.13
CA LEU A 308 1.59 8.20 12.55
C LEU A 308 0.20 7.78 13.05
N TYR A 309 -0.84 8.00 12.25
CA TYR A 309 -2.21 7.85 12.71
C TYR A 309 -2.71 6.40 12.55
N GLU A 310 -2.92 5.71 13.67
CA GLU A 310 -3.66 4.44 13.68
C GLU A 310 -5.09 4.67 14.16
N ALA A 311 -6.02 4.96 13.23
CA ALA A 311 -7.42 5.06 13.60
C ALA A 311 -7.92 3.67 14.06
N GLU A 312 -8.16 3.49 15.36
CA GLU A 312 -8.74 2.24 15.87
C GLU A 312 -10.14 1.95 15.28
N LEU A 313 -10.81 2.96 14.72
CA LEU A 313 -12.23 2.93 14.35
C LEU A 313 -12.57 3.48 12.96
N ASN A 314 -11.61 3.70 12.06
CA ASN A 314 -11.98 4.06 10.68
C ASN A 314 -12.54 2.81 9.96
N PRO A 315 -13.78 2.86 9.44
CA PRO A 315 -14.20 1.91 8.42
C PRO A 315 -13.20 1.94 7.26
N ALA A 316 -13.04 0.84 6.53
CA ALA A 316 -12.26 0.86 5.28
C ALA A 316 -12.76 2.00 4.36
N GLY A 317 -11.89 2.62 3.56
CA GLY A 317 -12.27 3.70 2.63
C GLY A 317 -12.73 5.03 3.26
N ARG A 318 -12.39 5.32 4.53
CA ARG A 318 -12.71 6.59 5.22
C ARG A 318 -11.50 7.37 5.72
N ASN A 319 -10.30 6.99 5.27
CA ASN A 319 -9.09 7.73 5.60
C ASN A 319 -8.98 8.98 4.72
N LEU A 320 -8.67 10.14 5.30
CA LEU A 320 -8.63 11.42 4.59
C LEU A 320 -7.38 11.61 3.71
N ILE A 321 -6.36 10.78 3.92
CA ILE A 321 -5.10 10.84 3.16
C ILE A 321 -5.06 9.84 1.99
N ASP A 322 -5.86 8.77 2.09
CA ASP A 322 -6.00 7.81 0.99
C ASP A 322 -6.57 8.51 -0.25
N GLY A 323 -5.92 8.30 -1.38
CA GLY A 323 -6.30 8.95 -2.63
C GLY A 323 -5.89 10.41 -2.76
N ARG A 324 -5.21 11.00 -1.77
CA ARG A 324 -4.63 12.35 -1.84
C ARG A 324 -3.11 12.33 -1.93
N ASN A 325 -2.45 11.38 -1.27
CA ASN A 325 -1.01 11.19 -1.33
C ASN A 325 -0.67 9.79 -1.87
N ALA A 326 0.52 9.65 -2.46
CA ALA A 326 1.04 8.35 -2.87
C ALA A 326 1.68 7.66 -1.65
N ALA A 327 1.07 6.58 -1.16
CA ALA A 327 1.77 5.63 -0.31
C ALA A 327 2.71 4.78 -1.17
N PHE A 328 3.97 4.64 -0.76
CA PHE A 328 4.98 3.94 -1.56
C PHE A 328 5.78 2.89 -0.78
N GLY A 329 5.53 2.76 0.52
CA GLY A 329 6.22 1.79 1.35
C GLY A 329 5.69 1.73 2.77
N TYR A 330 6.21 0.79 3.55
CA TYR A 330 5.79 0.56 4.93
C TYR A 330 6.98 0.19 5.79
N VAL A 331 7.06 0.78 6.97
CA VAL A 331 7.92 0.29 8.06
C VAL A 331 7.45 -1.12 8.45
N ILE A 332 8.40 -2.04 8.56
CA ILE A 332 8.18 -3.45 8.92
C ILE A 332 8.90 -3.85 10.20
N ASP A 333 9.83 -3.03 10.69
CA ASP A 333 10.57 -3.23 11.93
C ASP A 333 11.05 -1.88 12.50
N GLY A 334 11.21 -1.79 13.82
CA GLY A 334 11.58 -0.56 14.53
C GLY A 334 10.41 0.38 14.85
N PHE A 335 9.21 -0.14 15.12
CA PHE A 335 8.05 0.68 15.48
C PHE A 335 8.24 1.45 16.80
N ASP A 336 8.99 0.89 17.76
CA ASP A 336 9.40 1.55 18.99
C ASP A 336 10.26 2.79 18.73
N VAL A 337 11.19 2.69 17.77
CA VAL A 337 11.97 3.84 17.31
C VAL A 337 11.05 4.89 16.68
N LEU A 338 10.11 4.47 15.82
CA LEU A 338 9.17 5.38 15.16
C LEU A 338 8.28 6.14 16.16
N GLU A 339 7.81 5.47 17.22
CA GLU A 339 7.00 6.08 18.29
C GLU A 339 7.79 7.13 19.10
N GLU A 340 9.12 7.00 19.18
CA GLU A 340 9.99 7.94 19.89
C GLU A 340 10.50 9.10 19.03
N LEU A 341 10.32 9.04 17.70
CA LEU A 341 10.77 10.08 16.78
C LEU A 341 9.93 11.35 16.90
N SER A 342 10.62 12.49 16.83
CA SER A 342 10.04 13.82 16.96
C SER A 342 10.66 14.80 15.97
N LYS A 343 10.17 16.04 15.93
CA LYS A 343 10.76 17.12 15.11
C LYS A 343 12.22 17.43 15.45
N ASP A 344 12.68 17.06 16.65
CA ASP A 344 14.03 17.36 17.13
C ASP A 344 15.04 16.26 16.70
N ASP A 345 14.56 15.24 15.98
CA ASP A 345 15.35 14.11 15.51
C ASP A 345 15.80 14.26 14.05
N THR A 346 16.71 13.38 13.65
CA THR A 346 17.41 13.47 12.35
C THR A 346 17.44 12.11 11.67
N ILE A 347 17.26 12.12 10.34
CA ILE A 347 17.58 10.99 9.47
C ILE A 347 19.09 10.98 9.25
N ILE A 348 19.79 10.00 9.82
CA ILE A 348 21.24 9.85 9.69
C ILE A 348 21.57 9.34 8.29
N SER A 349 20.90 8.27 7.85
CA SER A 349 20.99 7.77 6.48
C SER A 349 19.81 6.87 6.14
N ILE A 350 19.61 6.63 4.85
CA ILE A 350 18.69 5.61 4.35
C ILE A 350 19.48 4.70 3.42
N ASP A 351 19.79 3.49 3.90
CA ASP A 351 20.64 2.54 3.20
C ASP A 351 19.76 1.49 2.49
N VAL A 352 19.98 1.27 1.19
CA VAL A 352 19.28 0.22 0.44
C VAL A 352 19.94 -1.14 0.73
N LEU A 353 19.22 -2.02 1.42
CA LEU A 353 19.70 -3.34 1.82
C LEU A 353 19.54 -4.39 0.71
N GLU A 354 18.39 -4.37 0.02
CA GLU A 354 18.01 -5.34 -1.00
C GLU A 354 17.18 -4.65 -2.10
N GLY A 355 17.21 -5.18 -3.32
CA GLY A 355 16.33 -4.73 -4.42
C GLY A 355 16.82 -3.51 -5.20
N ILE A 356 18.09 -3.10 -5.04
CA ILE A 356 18.68 -2.00 -5.81
C ILE A 356 18.75 -2.30 -7.31
N GLU A 357 18.86 -3.58 -7.68
CA GLU A 357 18.85 -4.06 -9.07
C GLU A 357 17.51 -3.81 -9.78
N ASN A 358 16.43 -3.59 -9.03
CA ASN A 358 15.11 -3.25 -9.54
C ASN A 358 15.02 -1.76 -9.91
N LEU A 359 15.95 -0.92 -9.47
CA LEU A 359 16.00 0.49 -9.86
C LEU A 359 16.44 0.61 -11.32
N LYS A 360 15.71 1.44 -12.07
CA LYS A 360 16.06 1.93 -13.41
C LYS A 360 15.99 3.46 -13.36
N LEU A 361 17.05 4.14 -13.77
CA LEU A 361 17.10 5.61 -13.68
C LEU A 361 16.24 6.29 -14.75
N ASN A 362 15.91 5.56 -15.80
CA ASN A 362 15.08 5.94 -16.94
C ASN A 362 14.45 4.68 -17.56
N ALA A 363 13.49 4.89 -18.48
CA ALA A 363 12.73 3.83 -19.15
C ALA A 363 13.56 2.92 -20.07
#